data_AF-A0A919VP33-F1
#
_entry.id   AF-A0A919VP33-F1
#
_cell.length_a   1.000
_cell.length_b   1.000
_cell.length_c   1.000
_cell.angle_alpha   90.00
_cell.angle_beta   90.00
_cell.angle_gamma   90.00
#
_symmetry.space_group_name_H-M   'P 1'
#
loop_
_entity.id
_entity.type
_entity.pdbx_description
1 polymer ?
#
loop_
_entity_poly.entity_id
_entity_poly.type
_entity_poly.pdbx_seq_one_letter_code
_entity_poly.pdbx_strand_id
1 'polypeptide(L)'
;MIGPAEPWVVRETGLPDGATATRQSESVFALANGHIGLRGNLEEPDPDGMPGTYLNSLFEERDLTYPEAGYAFPQRTQTVVNAPNGKPVALFVGAEPFDLRTGTLRRHERVLDLRAGTLTREVEWTSPSGVDVWLRTVRLVSFQ
;
A
#
# COMPACT_ATOMS: atom_id res chain seq x y z
N MET A 1 -9.10 -11.65 1.95
CA MET A 1 -8.87 -12.57 0.80
C MET A 1 -9.33 -11.90 -0.48
N ILE A 2 -8.55 -11.98 -1.57
CA ILE A 2 -8.95 -11.44 -2.88
C ILE A 2 -10.11 -12.28 -3.43
N GLY A 3 -11.17 -11.61 -3.87
CA GLY A 3 -12.39 -12.21 -4.40
C GLY A 3 -12.21 -12.82 -5.79
N PRO A 4 -13.30 -13.36 -6.38
CA PRO A 4 -13.27 -13.87 -7.74
C PRO A 4 -12.95 -12.76 -8.76
N ALA A 5 -12.49 -13.15 -9.94
CA ALA A 5 -12.20 -12.21 -11.01
C ALA A 5 -13.48 -11.46 -11.45
N GLU A 6 -13.41 -10.14 -11.45
CA GLU A 6 -14.43 -9.24 -11.99
C GLU A 6 -13.82 -8.48 -13.19
N PRO A 7 -14.58 -8.11 -14.24
CA PRO A 7 -14.01 -7.57 -15.48
C PRO A 7 -13.15 -6.31 -15.34
N TRP A 8 -13.42 -5.46 -14.33
CA TRP A 8 -12.76 -4.18 -14.13
C TRP A 8 -12.46 -3.87 -12.66
N VAL A 9 -12.60 -4.88 -11.81
CA VAL A 9 -12.48 -4.72 -10.37
C VAL A 9 -11.59 -5.82 -9.82
N VAL A 10 -10.63 -5.42 -8.98
CA VAL A 10 -9.98 -6.34 -8.05
C VAL A 10 -10.52 -6.02 -6.66
N ARG A 11 -11.11 -7.01 -6.01
CA ARG A 11 -11.78 -6.86 -4.72
C ARG A 11 -11.11 -7.71 -3.65
N GLU A 12 -10.96 -7.17 -2.45
CA GLU A 12 -10.55 -7.92 -1.26
C GLU A 12 -11.54 -7.65 -0.12
N THR A 13 -12.21 -8.69 0.37
CA THR A 13 -13.36 -8.58 1.30
C THR A 13 -13.01 -8.86 2.77
N GLY A 14 -11.72 -8.73 3.12
CA GLY A 14 -11.24 -8.91 4.48
C GLY A 14 -9.73 -8.71 4.54
N LEU A 15 -9.18 -8.58 5.74
CA LEU A 15 -7.75 -8.40 5.90
C LEU A 15 -6.98 -9.64 5.41
N PRO A 16 -5.82 -9.44 4.77
CA PRO A 16 -4.92 -10.53 4.42
C PRO A 16 -4.27 -11.14 5.67
N ASP A 17 -4.16 -12.47 5.71
CA ASP A 17 -3.65 -13.19 6.88
C ASP A 17 -2.10 -13.14 6.93
N GLY A 18 -1.57 -12.27 7.79
CA GLY A 18 -0.15 -12.12 8.09
C GLY A 18 0.65 -11.32 7.05
N ALA A 19 1.93 -11.10 7.37
CA ALA A 19 2.81 -10.21 6.60
C ALA A 19 2.95 -10.57 5.11
N THR A 20 3.06 -11.86 4.77
CA THR A 20 3.23 -12.27 3.37
C THR A 20 2.00 -11.92 2.52
N ALA A 21 0.81 -12.28 3.00
CA ALA A 21 -0.44 -11.99 2.29
C ALA A 21 -0.68 -10.47 2.21
N THR A 22 -0.34 -9.74 3.28
CA THR A 22 -0.41 -8.27 3.33
C THR A 22 0.42 -7.64 2.22
N ARG A 23 1.70 -8.02 2.11
CA ARG A 23 2.62 -7.49 1.09
C ARG A 23 2.24 -7.89 -0.33
N GLN A 24 1.66 -9.07 -0.53
CA GLN A 24 1.13 -9.47 -1.83
C GLN A 24 -0.04 -8.56 -2.22
N SER A 25 -0.99 -8.37 -1.31
CA SER A 25 -2.15 -7.52 -1.54
C SER A 25 -1.75 -6.06 -1.82
N GLU A 26 -0.83 -5.49 -1.04
CA GLU A 26 -0.26 -4.16 -1.32
C GLU A 26 0.36 -4.00 -2.72
N SER A 27 0.90 -5.09 -3.29
CA SER A 27 1.46 -5.08 -4.63
C SER A 27 0.35 -5.08 -5.69
N VAL A 28 -0.70 -5.87 -5.47
CA VAL A 28 -1.86 -5.96 -6.36
C VAL A 28 -2.63 -4.64 -6.40
N PHE A 29 -2.80 -3.99 -5.25
CA PHE A 29 -3.56 -2.75 -5.10
C PHE A 29 -2.70 -1.47 -5.30
N ALA A 30 -1.52 -1.60 -5.92
CA ALA A 30 -0.66 -0.45 -6.19
C ALA A 30 -1.28 0.50 -7.24
N LEU A 31 -1.04 1.80 -7.08
CA LEU A 31 -1.47 2.85 -8.02
C LEU A 31 -0.24 3.56 -8.58
N ALA A 32 -0.25 3.90 -9.86
CA ALA A 32 0.85 4.63 -10.51
C ALA A 32 0.38 5.41 -11.74
N ASN A 33 1.11 6.48 -12.08
CA ASN A 33 0.90 7.27 -13.30
C ASN A 33 2.14 7.33 -14.21
N GLY A 34 3.17 6.51 -13.93
CA GLY A 34 4.45 6.52 -14.65
C GLY A 34 5.48 7.53 -14.12
N HIS A 35 5.06 8.52 -13.33
CA HIS A 35 5.96 9.42 -12.59
C HIS A 35 6.07 9.03 -11.10
N ILE A 36 4.93 8.72 -10.47
CA ILE A 36 4.83 8.28 -9.07
C ILE A 36 4.18 6.90 -9.04
N GLY A 37 4.71 6.01 -8.21
CA GLY A 37 4.14 4.70 -7.91
C GLY A 37 3.97 4.51 -6.42
N LEU A 38 2.79 4.09 -5.99
CA LEU A 38 2.41 3.91 -4.60
C LEU A 38 1.93 2.48 -4.39
N ARG A 39 2.55 1.75 -3.46
CA ARG A 39 2.00 0.46 -3.00
C ARG A 39 0.65 0.69 -2.31
N GLY A 40 -0.25 -0.30 -2.42
CA GLY A 40 -1.61 -0.30 -1.87
C GLY A 40 -1.67 -0.51 -0.36
N ASN A 41 -0.77 0.13 0.40
CA ASN A 41 -0.76 0.08 1.86
C ASN A 41 -2.04 0.73 2.44
N LEU A 42 -2.41 0.30 3.65
CA LEU A 42 -3.41 0.97 4.48
C LEU A 42 -2.98 2.43 4.79
N GLU A 43 -3.96 3.28 5.11
CA GLU A 43 -3.71 4.68 5.45
C GLU A 43 -3.21 4.81 6.90
N GLU A 44 -3.73 3.96 7.78
CA GLU A 44 -3.29 3.81 9.15
C GLU A 44 -1.98 3.01 9.24
N PRO A 45 -1.19 3.17 10.33
CA PRO A 45 0.03 2.38 10.54
C PRO A 45 -0.27 0.88 10.61
N ASP A 46 0.39 0.10 9.77
CA ASP A 46 0.31 -1.36 9.74
C ASP A 46 1.71 -1.96 9.98
N PRO A 47 1.93 -2.76 11.05
CA PRO A 47 3.23 -3.36 11.33
C PRO A 47 3.67 -4.41 10.30
N ASP A 48 2.73 -5.04 9.60
CA ASP A 48 3.00 -6.12 8.64
C ASP A 48 3.20 -5.60 7.21
N GLY A 49 2.84 -4.33 6.99
CA GLY A 49 2.93 -3.68 5.69
C GLY A 49 4.35 -3.43 5.21
N MET A 50 4.51 -3.31 3.89
CA MET A 50 5.75 -2.90 3.24
C MET A 50 5.51 -1.60 2.47
N PRO A 51 5.65 -0.42 3.12
CA PRO A 51 5.39 0.85 2.48
C PRO A 51 6.36 1.10 1.34
N GLY A 52 5.81 1.39 0.15
CA GLY A 52 6.57 1.76 -1.03
C GLY A 52 5.98 2.98 -1.71
N THR A 53 6.82 4.00 -1.88
CA THR A 53 6.58 5.19 -2.67
C THR A 53 7.78 5.35 -3.60
N TYR A 54 7.55 5.30 -4.90
CA TYR A 54 8.62 5.34 -5.90
C TYR A 54 8.40 6.52 -6.82
N LEU A 55 9.44 7.32 -7.02
CA LEU A 55 9.47 8.39 -8.01
C LEU A 55 10.32 7.92 -9.17
N ASN A 56 9.81 8.08 -10.39
CA ASN A 56 10.57 7.77 -11.59
C ASN A 56 11.82 8.67 -11.62
N SER A 57 12.97 8.08 -11.98
CA SER A 57 14.31 8.70 -11.93
C SER A 57 14.85 9.05 -10.54
N LEU A 58 14.19 8.64 -9.45
CA LEU A 58 14.78 8.68 -8.10
C LEU A 58 15.47 7.34 -7.79
N PHE A 59 16.79 7.32 -7.81
CA PHE A 59 17.60 6.15 -7.54
C PHE A 59 18.87 6.51 -6.79
N GLU A 60 19.47 5.50 -6.16
CA GLU A 60 20.77 5.60 -5.54
C GLU A 60 21.81 4.90 -6.44
N GLU A 61 22.98 5.54 -6.58
CA GLU A 61 24.14 4.96 -7.23
C GLU A 61 25.09 4.35 -6.20
N ARG A 62 25.59 3.15 -6.48
CA ARG A 62 26.61 2.50 -5.65
C ARG A 62 27.70 1.89 -6.51
N ASP A 63 28.94 2.02 -6.06
CA ASP A 63 30.07 1.36 -6.70
C ASP A 63 29.96 -0.16 -6.51
N LEU A 64 30.25 -0.92 -7.57
CA LEU A 64 30.23 -2.37 -7.55
C LEU A 64 31.64 -2.92 -7.31
N THR A 65 31.79 -3.74 -6.29
CA THR A 65 33.03 -4.47 -6.01
C THR A 65 32.87 -5.91 -6.44
N TYR A 66 33.73 -6.34 -7.37
CA TYR A 66 33.76 -7.72 -7.85
C TYR A 66 34.92 -8.47 -7.21
N PRO A 67 34.75 -9.77 -6.88
CA PRO A 67 35.86 -10.60 -6.41
C PRO A 67 36.94 -10.80 -7.49
N GLU A 68 36.56 -10.78 -8.77
CA GLU A 68 37.47 -10.86 -9.92
C GLU A 68 37.21 -9.73 -10.94
N ALA A 69 38.28 -9.28 -11.61
CA ALA A 69 38.19 -8.29 -12.67
C ALA A 69 37.73 -8.91 -14.00
N GLY A 70 36.68 -8.36 -14.60
CA GLY A 70 36.18 -8.72 -15.93
C GLY A 70 36.15 -7.51 -16.86
N TYR A 71 36.53 -7.70 -18.13
CA TYR A 71 36.41 -6.64 -19.13
C TYR A 71 34.95 -6.19 -19.27
N ALA A 72 34.75 -4.87 -19.30
CA ALA A 72 33.44 -4.23 -19.42
C ALA A 72 32.43 -4.53 -18.28
N PHE A 73 32.91 -4.96 -17.11
CA PHE A 73 32.03 -5.02 -15.94
C PHE A 73 31.55 -3.62 -15.55
N PRO A 74 30.24 -3.46 -15.27
CA PRO A 74 29.71 -2.16 -14.87
C PRO A 74 30.34 -1.75 -13.54
N GLN A 75 30.81 -0.51 -13.47
CA GLN A 75 31.48 -0.01 -12.26
C GLN A 75 30.48 0.42 -11.18
N ARG A 76 29.22 0.64 -11.56
CA ARG A 76 28.15 1.13 -10.68
C ARG A 76 26.84 0.44 -10.95
N THR A 77 26.02 0.37 -9.91
CA THR A 77 24.61 0.02 -10.00
C THR A 77 23.74 1.23 -9.72
N GLN A 78 22.56 1.26 -10.35
CA GLN A 78 21.49 2.22 -10.09
C GLN A 78 20.29 1.45 -9.56
N THR A 79 19.85 1.76 -8.35
CA THR A 79 18.71 1.08 -7.72
C THR A 79 17.66 2.10 -7.31
N VAL A 80 16.42 1.90 -7.77
CA VAL A 80 15.29 2.75 -7.35
C VAL A 80 15.13 2.66 -5.83
N VAL A 81 15.01 3.82 -5.19
CA VAL A 81 14.88 3.92 -3.74
C VAL A 81 13.46 4.29 -3.32
N ASN A 82 13.11 3.91 -2.10
CA ASN A 82 11.84 4.30 -1.49
C ASN A 82 11.89 5.78 -1.11
N ALA A 83 11.02 6.59 -1.70
CA ALA A 83 10.80 7.97 -1.31
C ALA A 83 10.01 8.06 0.01
N PRO A 84 10.03 9.22 0.70
CA PRO A 84 9.19 9.43 1.87
C PRO A 84 7.73 9.09 1.63
N ASN A 85 7.11 8.39 2.58
CA ASN A 85 5.74 7.95 2.46
C ASN A 85 4.76 9.06 2.88
N GLY A 86 4.13 9.73 1.91
CA GLY A 86 3.12 10.75 2.15
C GLY A 86 1.67 10.24 2.27
N LYS A 87 1.46 8.92 2.22
CA LYS A 87 0.13 8.29 2.30
C LYS A 87 -0.51 8.28 3.70
N PRO A 88 0.24 8.10 4.81
CA PRO A 88 -0.38 7.82 6.09
C PRO A 88 -1.35 8.91 6.57
N VAL A 89 -2.53 8.49 7.03
CA VAL A 89 -3.55 9.35 7.65
C VAL A 89 -3.94 8.74 8.99
N ALA A 90 -3.66 9.44 10.08
CA ALA A 90 -4.03 9.01 11.42
C ALA A 90 -5.44 9.53 11.77
N LEU A 91 -6.34 8.62 12.12
CA LEU A 91 -7.69 8.91 12.59
C LEU A 91 -7.81 8.54 14.07
N PHE A 92 -8.51 9.36 14.85
CA PHE A 92 -8.79 9.10 16.26
C PHE A 92 -10.30 9.21 16.53
N VAL A 93 -10.82 8.31 17.37
CA VAL A 93 -12.19 8.33 17.89
C VAL A 93 -12.13 8.75 19.34
N GLY A 94 -12.38 10.03 19.60
CA GLY A 94 -12.06 10.62 20.90
C GLY A 94 -10.54 10.59 21.14
N ALA A 95 -10.10 9.80 22.13
CA ALA A 95 -8.68 9.61 22.44
C ALA A 95 -8.11 8.27 21.92
N GLU A 96 -8.92 7.43 21.29
CA GLU A 96 -8.51 6.12 20.80
C GLU A 96 -8.07 6.21 19.32
N PRO A 97 -6.86 5.75 18.95
CA PRO A 97 -6.49 5.67 17.54
C PRO A 97 -7.36 4.64 16.82
N PHE A 98 -7.78 4.96 15.59
CA PHE A 98 -8.32 3.97 14.67
C PHE A 98 -7.17 3.06 14.21
N ASP A 99 -7.20 1.83 14.68
CA ASP A 99 -6.21 0.81 14.37
C ASP A 99 -6.92 -0.54 14.29
N LEU A 100 -6.86 -1.20 13.13
CA LEU A 100 -7.59 -2.45 12.88
C LEU A 100 -7.18 -3.62 13.79
N ARG A 101 -6.01 -3.52 14.44
CA ARG A 101 -5.52 -4.51 15.40
C ARG A 101 -6.18 -4.35 16.77
N THR A 102 -6.73 -3.18 17.04
CA THR A 102 -7.41 -2.84 18.29
C THR A 102 -8.90 -2.59 18.01
N GLY A 103 -9.80 -3.00 18.89
CA GLY A 103 -11.24 -2.95 18.61
C GLY A 103 -11.73 -4.12 17.76
N THR A 104 -12.94 -4.01 17.22
CA THR A 104 -13.63 -5.09 16.51
C THR A 104 -13.91 -4.71 15.07
N LEU A 105 -13.20 -5.32 14.13
CA LEU A 105 -13.47 -5.18 12.71
C LEU A 105 -14.71 -6.00 12.32
N ARG A 106 -15.74 -5.33 11.80
CA ARG A 106 -16.99 -5.96 11.33
C ARG A 106 -16.98 -6.23 9.84
N ARG A 107 -16.49 -5.27 9.06
CA ARG A 107 -16.35 -5.36 7.60
C ARG A 107 -15.13 -4.61 7.14
N HIS A 108 -14.41 -5.18 6.18
CA HIS A 108 -13.31 -4.54 5.49
C HIS A 108 -13.36 -4.90 4.02
N GLU A 109 -13.42 -3.91 3.15
CA GLU A 109 -13.40 -4.12 1.72
C GLU A 109 -12.42 -3.15 1.06
N ARG A 110 -11.61 -3.66 0.12
CA ARG A 110 -10.81 -2.86 -0.81
C ARG A 110 -11.22 -3.18 -2.24
N VAL A 111 -11.33 -2.14 -3.05
CA VAL A 111 -11.73 -2.20 -4.46
C VAL A 111 -10.74 -1.38 -5.28
N LEU A 112 -9.97 -2.05 -6.13
CA LEU A 112 -9.23 -1.40 -7.21
C LEU A 112 -10.14 -1.36 -8.43
N ASP A 113 -10.60 -0.16 -8.79
CA ASP A 113 -11.32 0.07 -10.04
C ASP A 113 -10.31 0.34 -11.15
N LEU A 114 -10.20 -0.61 -12.09
CA LEU A 114 -9.25 -0.57 -13.20
C LEU A 114 -9.67 0.42 -14.30
N ARG A 115 -10.94 0.86 -14.35
CA ARG A 115 -11.41 1.89 -15.28
C ARG A 115 -11.16 3.28 -14.73
N ALA A 116 -11.46 3.49 -13.45
CA ALA A 116 -11.29 4.78 -12.79
C ALA A 116 -9.85 5.03 -12.34
N GLY A 117 -9.03 3.98 -12.17
CA GLY A 117 -7.68 4.08 -11.63
C GLY A 117 -7.65 4.45 -10.15
N THR A 118 -8.70 4.06 -9.41
CA THR A 118 -8.87 4.43 -8.00
C THR A 118 -8.85 3.21 -7.09
N LEU A 119 -8.24 3.36 -5.92
CA LEU A 119 -8.34 2.42 -4.82
C LEU A 119 -9.36 2.95 -3.81
N THR A 120 -10.50 2.27 -3.69
CA THR A 120 -11.51 2.54 -2.67
C THR A 120 -11.38 1.54 -1.54
N ARG A 121 -11.59 1.98 -0.31
CA ARG A 121 -11.70 1.12 0.86
C ARG A 121 -12.88 1.50 1.71
N GLU A 122 -13.61 0.50 2.20
CA GLU A 122 -14.68 0.65 3.18
C GLU A 122 -14.38 -0.19 4.42
N VAL A 123 -14.64 0.38 5.59
CA VAL A 123 -14.42 -0.28 6.89
C VAL A 123 -15.60 -0.02 7.81
N GLU A 124 -16.09 -1.06 8.45
CA GLU A 124 -16.99 -1.00 9.60
C GLU A 124 -16.22 -1.55 10.80
N TRP A 125 -16.00 -0.71 11.82
CA TRP A 125 -15.16 -1.02 12.97
C TRP A 125 -15.78 -0.45 14.25
N THR A 126 -15.76 -1.24 15.32
CA THR A 126 -16.16 -0.82 16.65
C THR A 126 -14.91 -0.56 17.49
N SER A 127 -14.78 0.62 18.09
CA SER A 127 -13.65 0.96 18.95
C SER A 127 -13.60 0.11 20.22
N PRO A 128 -12.44 0.02 20.91
CA PRO A 128 -12.35 -0.60 22.23
C PRO A 128 -13.35 -0.02 23.24
N SER A 129 -13.67 1.28 23.16
CA SER A 129 -14.71 1.92 23.98
C SER A 129 -16.15 1.64 23.51
N GLY A 130 -16.36 0.83 22.47
CA GLY A 130 -17.68 0.45 21.97
C GLY A 130 -18.32 1.44 21.00
N VAL A 131 -17.55 2.35 20.39
CA VAL A 131 -18.07 3.32 19.40
C VAL A 131 -17.98 2.73 18.00
N ASP A 132 -19.10 2.66 17.29
CA ASP A 132 -19.14 2.20 15.90
C ASP A 132 -18.72 3.30 14.93
N VAL A 133 -17.84 2.96 13.99
CA VAL A 133 -17.32 3.83 12.94
C VAL A 133 -17.46 3.16 11.59
N TRP A 134 -17.99 3.92 10.63
CA TRP A 134 -17.91 3.60 9.22
C TRP A 134 -16.95 4.56 8.53
N LEU A 135 -15.94 4.02 7.84
CA LEU A 135 -14.92 4.78 7.14
C LEU A 135 -14.91 4.39 5.67
N ARG A 136 -14.87 5.40 4.79
CA ARG A 136 -14.59 5.22 3.37
C ARG A 136 -13.42 6.10 2.94
N THR A 137 -12.41 5.48 2.33
CA THR A 137 -11.28 6.19 1.73
C THR A 137 -11.24 5.92 0.23
N VAL A 138 -10.79 6.91 -0.53
CA VAL A 138 -10.57 6.80 -1.98
C VAL A 138 -9.22 7.44 -2.29
N ARG A 139 -8.36 6.69 -2.97
CA ARG A 139 -7.04 7.14 -3.40
C ARG A 139 -6.92 7.06 -4.92
N LEU A 140 -6.23 8.03 -5.50
CA LEU A 140 -5.84 8.04 -6.92
C LEU A 140 -4.40 8.55 -7.05
N VAL A 141 -3.75 8.19 -8.16
CA VAL A 141 -2.53 8.84 -8.63
C VAL A 141 -2.87 9.47 -9.98
N SER A 142 -2.90 10.80 -10.04
CA SER A 142 -3.40 11.56 -11.20
C SER A 142 -2.61 11.24 -12.47
N PHE A 143 -3.29 11.04 -13.60
CA PHE A 143 -2.66 11.00 -14.92
C PHE A 143 -2.49 12.39 -15.57
N GLN A 144 -3.05 13.43 -14.95
CA GLN A 144 -2.91 14.83 -15.34
C GLN A 144 -1.82 15.52 -14.55
#